data_AF-A0A1F4UNH8-F1
#
_entry.id   AF-A0A1F4UNH8-F1
#
_cell.length_a   1.000
_cell.length_b   1.000
_cell.length_c   1.000
_cell.angle_alpha   90.00
_cell.angle_beta   90.00
_cell.angle_gamma   90.00
#
_symmetry.space_group_name_H-M   'P 1'
#
loop_
_entity.id
_entity.type
_entity.pdbx_description
1 polymer ?
#
loop_
_entity_poly.entity_id
_entity_poly.type
_entity_poly.pdbx_seq_one_letter_code
_entity_poly.pdbx_strand_id
1 'polypeptide(L)'
;MYLAHGPISYILNESIQKKNISKLSKQEHILVMVLSILFGILPDIDLAILGMTNIPSFQHHSIFTHSAILYILIWVLLNIFVKILKRVLNKESRKVLRDELLNVILWSFLIGTLSHFVADLLFSYSLTLFPIQNQITILGSIFKFNYFTSYIFTPAFATETLFIWIFLLLIFKKYLKDINPIKYLLYSLISLSFVYMLFTMYMNLNTYNNAYHFVDGKRNEDIDFDGVQDRYDTDTNNDRVKNIYELDTYKAINFVKSISNGKYLVTNTNDTWGKLKYNFGAFGSYRLISQAYFEQNLPIEPVLREYYRTKNTPQTYTLSLSYPTLLYEYLNEYGVHTTYNRKEYIGEIFFVMEVERVMNMGIVVGENTFGIVLPNDTRLVTHTLDEILKEYKATEIKVLSVFQVE
;
A
#
# COMPACT_ATOMS: atom_id res chain seq x y z
N MET A 1 -1.09 -3.65 8.62
CA MET A 1 -1.44 -2.34 9.24
C MET A 1 -0.16 -1.80 9.89
N TYR A 2 -0.11 -0.60 10.49
CA TYR A 2 1.10 -0.07 11.12
C TYR A 2 0.84 0.47 12.53
N LEU A 3 -0.23 1.26 12.73
CA LEU A 3 -0.43 1.97 14.01
C LEU A 3 -1.45 1.29 14.92
N ALA A 4 -2.39 0.53 14.35
CA ALA A 4 -3.54 0.06 15.10
C ALA A 4 -3.39 -1.33 15.74
N HIS A 5 -2.29 -2.07 15.52
CA HIS A 5 -2.17 -3.42 16.11
C HIS A 5 -2.19 -3.39 17.65
N GLY A 6 -1.47 -2.45 18.28
CA GLY A 6 -1.54 -2.22 19.73
C GLY A 6 -2.93 -1.82 20.21
N PRO A 7 -3.57 -0.78 19.63
CA PRO A 7 -4.96 -0.42 19.89
C PRO A 7 -5.97 -1.58 19.76
N ILE A 8 -5.90 -2.36 18.68
CA ILE A 8 -6.78 -3.51 18.42
C ILE A 8 -6.58 -4.58 19.50
N SER A 9 -5.32 -4.89 19.83
CA SER A 9 -4.98 -5.84 20.90
C SER A 9 -5.63 -5.43 22.22
N TYR A 10 -5.52 -4.17 22.63
CA TYR A 10 -6.16 -3.69 23.86
C TYR A 10 -7.70 -3.83 23.80
N ILE A 11 -8.32 -3.38 22.70
CA ILE A 11 -9.79 -3.42 22.53
C ILE A 11 -10.30 -4.87 22.67
N LEU A 12 -9.64 -5.82 21.99
CA LEU A 12 -10.02 -7.22 22.03
C LEU A 12 -9.78 -7.84 23.40
N ASN A 13 -8.67 -7.49 24.05
CA ASN A 13 -8.35 -7.99 25.38
C ASN A 13 -9.38 -7.55 26.43
N GLU A 14 -9.73 -6.25 26.44
CA GLU A 14 -10.80 -5.71 27.28
C GLU A 14 -12.15 -6.39 27.04
N SER A 15 -12.44 -6.73 25.77
CA SER A 15 -13.71 -7.33 25.38
C SER A 15 -13.79 -8.82 25.75
N ILE A 16 -12.75 -9.59 25.43
CA ILE A 16 -12.68 -11.04 25.64
C ILE A 16 -12.49 -11.36 27.13
N GLN A 17 -11.60 -10.63 27.82
CA GLN A 17 -11.25 -10.90 29.22
C GLN A 17 -12.00 -10.03 30.23
N LYS A 18 -13.08 -9.34 29.83
CA LYS A 18 -13.82 -8.37 30.65
C LYS A 18 -14.07 -8.82 32.09
N LYS A 19 -14.54 -10.07 32.29
CA LYS A 19 -14.86 -10.64 33.60
C LYS A 19 -13.63 -10.89 34.49
N ASN A 20 -12.49 -11.20 33.90
CA ASN A 20 -11.25 -11.45 34.63
C ASN A 20 -10.55 -10.12 34.95
N ILE A 21 -10.53 -9.21 33.98
CA ILE A 21 -9.96 -7.86 34.14
C ILE A 21 -10.72 -7.08 35.23
N SER A 22 -12.04 -7.22 35.33
CA SER A 22 -12.83 -6.52 36.36
C SER A 22 -12.51 -6.92 37.81
N LYS A 23 -11.80 -8.04 38.02
CA LYS A 23 -11.36 -8.50 39.35
C LYS A 23 -10.00 -7.93 39.76
N LEU A 24 -9.29 -7.32 38.82
CA LEU A 24 -7.97 -6.75 39.05
C LEU A 24 -8.07 -5.40 39.77
N SER A 25 -7.06 -5.07 40.55
CA SER A 25 -6.87 -3.73 41.07
C SER A 25 -6.58 -2.74 39.93
N LYS A 26 -6.74 -1.45 40.19
CA LYS A 26 -6.47 -0.40 39.20
C LYS A 26 -5.03 -0.44 38.66
N GLN A 27 -4.05 -0.75 39.50
CA GLN A 27 -2.63 -0.83 39.12
C GLN A 27 -2.36 -2.07 38.25
N GLU A 28 -2.87 -3.23 38.65
CA GLU A 28 -2.82 -4.47 37.87
C GLU A 28 -3.46 -4.30 36.49
N HIS A 29 -4.56 -3.55 36.45
CA HIS A 29 -5.28 -3.30 35.22
C HIS A 29 -4.52 -2.37 34.26
N ILE A 30 -3.87 -1.31 34.77
CA ILE A 30 -2.96 -0.47 33.97
C ILE A 30 -1.79 -1.29 33.41
N LEU A 31 -1.22 -2.21 34.21
CA LEU A 31 -0.16 -3.10 33.74
C LEU A 31 -0.65 -3.98 32.58
N VAL A 32 -1.82 -4.60 32.71
CA VAL A 32 -2.43 -5.42 31.65
C VAL A 32 -2.68 -4.60 30.39
N MET A 33 -3.14 -3.36 30.52
CA MET A 33 -3.31 -2.44 29.38
C MET A 33 -1.99 -2.22 28.64
N VAL A 34 -0.92 -1.81 29.34
CA VAL A 34 0.39 -1.56 28.71
C VAL A 34 0.91 -2.82 28.03
N LEU A 35 0.86 -3.97 28.72
CA LEU A 35 1.30 -5.25 28.17
C LEU A 35 0.47 -5.65 26.94
N SER A 36 -0.85 -5.44 26.95
CA SER A 36 -1.69 -5.77 25.80
C SER A 36 -1.27 -4.99 24.54
N ILE A 37 -0.97 -3.70 24.68
CA ILE A 37 -0.50 -2.87 23.56
C ILE A 37 0.84 -3.40 23.05
N LEU A 38 1.79 -3.67 23.95
CA LEU A 38 3.11 -4.20 23.58
C LEU A 38 3.00 -5.57 22.89
N PHE A 39 2.15 -6.47 23.38
CA PHE A 39 1.93 -7.78 22.76
C PHE A 39 1.28 -7.70 21.38
N GLY A 40 0.49 -6.65 21.11
CA GLY A 40 -0.07 -6.39 19.78
C GLY A 40 0.96 -5.91 18.76
N ILE A 41 2.08 -5.32 19.20
CA ILE A 41 3.15 -4.84 18.33
C ILE A 41 4.30 -5.85 18.26
N LEU A 42 4.38 -6.77 19.22
CA LEU A 42 5.47 -7.73 19.37
C LEU A 42 5.82 -8.53 18.11
N PRO A 43 4.87 -8.94 17.24
CA PRO A 43 5.21 -9.59 15.97
C PRO A 43 6.14 -8.77 15.07
N ASP A 44 5.92 -7.45 14.98
CA ASP A 44 6.73 -6.53 14.16
C ASP A 44 8.12 -6.23 14.74
N ILE A 45 8.51 -6.84 15.87
CA ILE A 45 9.88 -6.71 16.39
C ILE A 45 10.91 -7.24 15.38
N ASP A 46 10.47 -8.10 14.48
CA ASP A 46 11.28 -8.65 13.42
C ASP A 46 11.73 -7.62 12.38
N LEU A 47 11.05 -6.49 12.21
CA LEU A 47 11.55 -5.35 11.43
C LEU A 47 12.90 -4.84 11.96
N ALA A 48 13.07 -4.83 13.29
CA ALA A 48 14.35 -4.44 13.91
C ALA A 48 15.41 -5.52 13.71
N ILE A 49 15.02 -6.80 13.74
CA ILE A 49 15.91 -7.94 13.48
C ILE A 49 16.36 -7.91 12.01
N LEU A 50 15.44 -7.70 11.07
CA LEU A 50 15.72 -7.61 9.64
C LEU A 50 16.71 -6.50 9.32
N GLY A 51 16.58 -5.34 9.98
CA GLY A 51 17.56 -4.25 9.85
C GLY A 51 18.98 -4.60 10.32
N MET A 52 19.17 -5.71 11.04
CA MET A 52 20.47 -6.25 11.44
C MET A 52 20.93 -7.42 10.55
N THR A 53 20.16 -7.77 9.51
CA THR A 53 20.46 -8.85 8.56
C THR A 53 20.57 -8.31 7.13
N ASN A 54 20.94 -9.18 6.20
CA ASN A 54 20.92 -8.86 4.76
C ASN A 54 19.54 -9.07 4.12
N ILE A 55 18.50 -9.38 4.90
CA ILE A 55 17.15 -9.59 4.39
C ILE A 55 16.43 -8.23 4.39
N PRO A 56 15.87 -7.76 3.26
CA PRO A 56 15.17 -6.49 3.20
C PRO A 56 13.96 -6.43 4.14
N SER A 57 13.72 -5.26 4.75
CA SER A 57 12.63 -5.08 5.72
C SER A 57 11.22 -5.23 5.12
N PHE A 58 11.06 -5.03 3.80
CA PHE A 58 9.79 -5.26 3.11
C PHE A 58 9.39 -6.75 3.10
N GLN A 59 10.31 -7.67 3.39
CA GLN A 59 10.06 -9.12 3.50
C GLN A 59 9.57 -9.58 4.88
N HIS A 60 9.27 -8.69 5.84
CA HIS A 60 8.88 -9.10 7.21
C HIS A 60 7.62 -9.98 7.26
N HIS A 61 6.64 -9.80 6.37
CA HIS A 61 5.49 -10.72 6.29
C HIS A 61 5.82 -12.12 5.77
N SER A 62 7.07 -12.36 5.35
CA SER A 62 7.55 -13.60 4.76
C SER A 62 8.48 -14.40 5.68
N ILE A 63 8.86 -13.87 6.85
CA ILE A 63 9.80 -14.53 7.78
C ILE A 63 9.09 -15.30 8.89
N PHE A 64 9.79 -16.28 9.46
CA PHE A 64 9.21 -17.22 10.43
C PHE A 64 8.75 -16.55 11.73
N THR A 65 9.34 -15.40 12.09
CA THR A 65 8.95 -14.60 13.26
C THR A 65 7.54 -14.09 13.11
N HIS A 66 7.07 -13.85 11.89
CA HIS A 66 5.71 -13.41 11.59
C HIS A 66 4.70 -14.58 11.48
N SER A 67 4.85 -15.60 12.33
CA SER A 67 4.00 -16.80 12.35
C SER A 67 3.13 -16.89 13.59
N ALA A 68 1.83 -17.07 13.41
CA ALA A 68 0.89 -17.31 14.50
C ALA A 68 1.22 -18.60 15.28
N ILE A 69 1.74 -19.63 14.59
CA ILE A 69 2.12 -20.89 15.21
C ILE A 69 3.28 -20.68 16.20
N LEU A 70 4.25 -19.84 15.85
CA LEU A 70 5.37 -19.49 16.74
C LEU A 70 4.85 -18.88 18.05
N TYR A 71 3.95 -17.89 17.99
CA TYR A 71 3.44 -17.23 19.19
C TYR A 71 2.51 -18.12 20.02
N ILE A 72 1.75 -19.04 19.38
CA ILE A 72 1.00 -20.06 20.12
C ILE A 72 1.95 -20.98 20.89
N LEU A 73 3.05 -21.42 20.28
CA LEU A 73 4.06 -22.24 20.94
C LEU A 73 4.74 -21.48 22.10
N ILE A 74 5.12 -20.22 21.88
CA ILE A 74 5.67 -19.35 22.94
C ILE A 74 4.67 -19.22 24.09
N TRP A 75 3.38 -19.03 23.79
CA TRP A 75 2.34 -18.97 24.82
C TRP A 75 2.24 -20.26 25.64
N VAL A 76 2.30 -21.43 25.00
CA VAL A 76 2.33 -22.72 25.71
C VAL A 76 3.55 -22.83 26.62
N LEU A 77 4.73 -22.45 26.12
CA LEU A 77 5.98 -22.45 26.90
C LEU A 77 5.90 -21.48 28.09
N LEU A 78 5.36 -20.27 27.90
CA LEU A 78 5.14 -19.30 28.97
C LEU A 78 4.20 -19.86 30.06
N ASN A 79 3.14 -20.58 29.67
CA ASN A 79 2.25 -21.23 30.64
C ASN A 79 2.97 -22.32 31.46
N ILE A 80 3.82 -23.14 30.82
CA ILE A 80 4.62 -24.16 31.50
C ILE A 80 5.63 -23.49 32.44
N PHE A 81 6.33 -22.48 31.95
CA PHE A 81 7.30 -21.71 32.74
C PHE A 81 6.67 -21.10 33.98
N VAL A 82 5.51 -20.45 33.86
CA VAL A 82 4.79 -19.87 35.00
C VAL A 82 4.39 -20.94 36.02
N LYS A 83 3.97 -22.14 35.58
CA LYS A 83 3.69 -23.26 36.49
C LYS A 83 4.93 -23.72 37.27
N ILE A 84 6.08 -23.83 36.59
CA ILE A 84 7.36 -24.21 37.21
C ILE A 84 7.82 -23.11 38.18
N LEU A 85 7.83 -21.86 37.74
CA LEU A 85 8.23 -20.70 38.53
C LEU A 85 7.44 -20.63 39.85
N LYS A 86 6.11 -20.83 39.79
CA LYS A 86 5.26 -20.87 40.99
C LYS A 86 5.65 -21.97 41.97
N ARG A 87 6.14 -23.13 41.51
CA ARG A 87 6.60 -24.20 42.41
C ARG A 87 7.87 -23.80 43.15
N VAL A 88 8.76 -23.07 42.49
CA VAL A 88 10.08 -22.68 43.01
C VAL A 88 10.00 -21.44 43.92
N LEU A 89 9.11 -20.50 43.63
CA LEU A 89 9.00 -19.24 44.38
C LEU A 89 8.53 -19.45 45.83
N ASN A 90 9.09 -18.64 46.73
CA ASN A 90 8.72 -18.59 48.15
C ASN A 90 7.31 -18.00 48.36
N LYS A 91 6.78 -18.11 49.58
CA LYS A 91 5.40 -17.66 49.90
C LYS A 91 5.18 -16.16 49.69
N GLU A 92 6.20 -15.33 49.83
CA GLU A 92 6.10 -13.87 49.66
C GLU A 92 6.03 -13.48 48.19
N SER A 93 6.92 -14.02 47.34
CA SER A 93 6.91 -13.78 45.89
C SER A 93 5.63 -14.29 45.23
N ARG A 94 5.01 -15.36 45.77
CA ARG A 94 3.69 -15.85 45.30
C ARG A 94 2.55 -14.88 45.58
N LYS A 95 2.65 -14.01 46.59
CA LYS A 95 1.60 -13.00 46.87
C LYS A 95 1.60 -11.87 45.84
N VAL A 96 2.77 -11.50 45.31
CA VAL A 96 2.90 -10.48 44.25
C VAL A 96 2.41 -11.02 42.91
N LEU A 97 2.69 -12.30 42.62
CA LEU A 97 2.30 -12.97 41.38
C LEU A 97 0.97 -13.71 41.53
N ARG A 98 -0.11 -12.96 41.79
CA ARG A 98 -1.47 -13.52 41.90
C ARG A 98 -1.83 -14.33 40.65
N ASP A 99 -2.45 -15.48 40.86
CA ASP A 99 -2.89 -16.38 39.79
C ASP A 99 -3.80 -15.68 38.78
N GLU A 100 -4.69 -14.83 39.27
CA GLU A 100 -5.62 -14.04 38.44
C GLU A 100 -4.88 -13.08 37.51
N LEU A 101 -3.91 -12.31 38.04
CA LEU A 101 -3.12 -11.38 37.25
C LEU A 101 -2.29 -12.10 36.19
N LEU A 102 -1.58 -13.15 36.60
CA LEU A 102 -0.73 -13.92 35.68
C LEU A 102 -1.53 -14.58 34.56
N ASN A 103 -2.70 -15.14 34.88
CA ASN A 103 -3.57 -15.71 33.86
C ASN A 103 -4.04 -14.64 32.87
N VAL A 104 -4.43 -13.46 33.35
CA VAL A 104 -4.82 -12.35 32.46
C VAL A 104 -3.66 -11.92 31.58
N ILE A 105 -2.43 -11.82 32.09
CA ILE A 105 -1.24 -11.47 31.31
C ILE A 105 -0.94 -12.52 30.23
N LEU A 106 -0.98 -13.82 30.57
CA LEU A 106 -0.73 -14.90 29.60
C LEU A 106 -1.78 -14.90 28.48
N TRP A 107 -3.06 -14.69 28.81
CA TRP A 107 -4.09 -14.55 27.79
C TRP A 107 -3.96 -13.24 27.00
N SER A 108 -3.48 -12.16 27.64
CA SER A 108 -3.20 -10.90 26.96
C SER A 108 -2.13 -11.06 25.89
N PHE A 109 -1.09 -11.87 26.17
CA PHE A 109 -0.05 -12.21 25.21
C PHE A 109 -0.63 -12.91 23.97
N LEU A 110 -1.44 -13.95 24.19
CA LEU A 110 -2.04 -14.70 23.10
C LEU A 110 -3.04 -13.86 22.30
N ILE A 111 -3.93 -13.12 22.98
CA ILE A 111 -4.91 -12.25 22.32
C ILE A 111 -4.19 -11.16 21.53
N GLY A 112 -3.16 -10.54 22.10
CA GLY A 112 -2.44 -9.46 21.44
C GLY A 112 -1.72 -9.93 20.18
N THR A 113 -0.92 -10.99 20.29
CA THR A 113 -0.19 -11.56 19.15
C THR A 113 -1.13 -12.11 18.08
N LEU A 114 -2.21 -12.80 18.44
CA LEU A 114 -3.18 -13.27 17.43
C LEU A 114 -3.97 -12.12 16.80
N SER A 115 -4.32 -11.08 17.56
CA SER A 115 -5.01 -9.92 17.01
C SER A 115 -4.18 -9.18 15.97
N HIS A 116 -2.85 -9.17 16.15
CA HIS A 116 -1.91 -8.62 15.20
C HIS A 116 -2.02 -9.35 13.86
N PHE A 117 -1.89 -10.69 13.87
CA PHE A 117 -1.97 -11.49 12.65
C PHE A 117 -3.33 -11.37 11.97
N VAL A 118 -4.42 -11.33 12.75
CA VAL A 118 -5.76 -11.08 12.19
C VAL A 118 -5.81 -9.71 11.51
N ALA A 119 -5.26 -8.66 12.13
CA ALA A 119 -5.24 -7.31 11.56
C ALA A 119 -4.42 -7.24 10.26
N ASP A 120 -3.29 -7.92 10.18
CA ASP A 120 -2.51 -8.01 8.94
C ASP A 120 -3.24 -8.79 7.86
N LEU A 121 -3.81 -9.94 8.19
CA LEU A 121 -4.57 -10.76 7.24
C LEU A 121 -5.78 -10.03 6.67
N LEU A 122 -6.32 -9.00 7.34
CA LEU A 122 -7.43 -8.22 6.79
C LEU A 122 -7.07 -7.60 5.44
N PHE A 123 -5.90 -6.98 5.29
CA PHE A 123 -5.56 -6.20 4.09
C PHE A 123 -4.23 -6.58 3.42
N SER A 124 -3.34 -7.29 4.12
CA SER A 124 -2.03 -7.69 3.61
C SER A 124 -2.00 -9.18 3.27
N TYR A 125 -1.15 -9.54 2.32
CA TYR A 125 -0.76 -10.92 2.04
C TYR A 125 0.36 -11.29 3.00
N SER A 126 0.15 -12.30 3.85
CA SER A 126 1.10 -12.64 4.92
C SER A 126 1.23 -14.15 5.14
N LEU A 127 2.45 -14.61 5.45
CA LEU A 127 2.80 -16.01 5.75
C LEU A 127 2.55 -16.38 7.23
N THR A 128 1.34 -16.07 7.71
CA THR A 128 0.98 -16.24 9.14
C THR A 128 0.95 -17.69 9.64
N LEU A 129 0.89 -18.70 8.75
CA LEU A 129 0.76 -20.11 9.10
C LEU A 129 2.02 -20.95 8.81
N PHE A 130 3.22 -20.34 8.85
CA PHE A 130 4.49 -21.05 8.68
C PHE A 130 4.52 -22.34 9.54
N PRO A 131 4.91 -23.51 8.98
CA PRO A 131 5.68 -23.72 7.75
C PRO A 131 4.87 -23.77 6.45
N ILE A 132 3.55 -23.53 6.49
CA ILE A 132 2.77 -23.41 5.26
C ILE A 132 3.21 -22.13 4.54
N GLN A 133 3.86 -22.28 3.39
CA GLN A 133 4.45 -21.17 2.63
C GLN A 133 3.43 -20.39 1.78
N ASN A 134 2.14 -20.51 2.06
CA ASN A 134 1.08 -19.82 1.32
C ASN A 134 0.77 -18.48 1.98
N GLN A 135 0.78 -17.41 1.19
CA GLN A 135 0.34 -16.11 1.65
C GLN A 135 -1.19 -16.06 1.68
N ILE A 136 -1.75 -15.57 2.78
CA ILE A 136 -3.20 -15.51 2.99
C ILE A 136 -3.59 -14.04 3.18
N THR A 137 -4.78 -13.68 2.69
CA THR A 137 -5.45 -12.42 2.98
C THR A 137 -6.97 -12.63 2.98
N ILE A 138 -7.70 -11.82 3.75
CA ILE A 138 -9.17 -11.87 3.86
C ILE A 138 -9.78 -10.88 2.87
N LEU A 139 -9.39 -9.61 2.94
CA LEU A 139 -9.92 -8.55 2.08
C LEU A 139 -8.87 -7.96 1.15
N GLY A 140 -7.59 -8.34 1.23
CA GLY A 140 -6.53 -7.81 0.35
C GLY A 140 -6.71 -8.15 -1.14
N SER A 141 -7.54 -9.13 -1.47
CA SER A 141 -7.95 -9.43 -2.85
C SER A 141 -9.05 -8.50 -3.37
N ILE A 142 -9.86 -7.93 -2.47
CA ILE A 142 -10.96 -7.00 -2.75
C ILE A 142 -10.44 -5.57 -2.71
N PHE A 143 -9.79 -5.19 -1.60
CA PHE A 143 -9.21 -3.89 -1.34
C PHE A 143 -7.72 -3.89 -1.64
N LYS A 144 -7.40 -4.03 -2.92
CA LYS A 144 -6.01 -4.10 -3.40
C LYS A 144 -5.27 -2.78 -3.17
N PHE A 145 -3.96 -2.88 -2.96
CA PHE A 145 -3.09 -1.71 -2.94
C PHE A 145 -3.01 -1.09 -4.34
N ASN A 146 -3.00 0.24 -4.42
CA ASN A 146 -2.91 0.97 -5.67
C ASN A 146 -1.50 1.55 -5.80
N TYR A 147 -0.89 1.36 -6.97
CA TYR A 147 0.50 1.74 -7.24
C TYR A 147 0.76 3.24 -7.02
N PHE A 148 -0.24 4.08 -7.30
CA PHE A 148 -0.14 5.55 -7.24
C PHE A 148 -0.71 6.16 -5.96
N THR A 149 -1.33 5.38 -5.09
CA THR A 149 -2.05 5.87 -3.91
C THR A 149 -1.19 5.79 -2.67
N SER A 150 -1.01 6.91 -1.99
CA SER A 150 -0.34 6.94 -0.68
C SER A 150 -1.14 6.17 0.37
N TYR A 151 -0.44 5.61 1.37
CA TYR A 151 -1.04 4.79 2.41
C TYR A 151 -2.27 5.43 3.07
N ILE A 152 -2.22 6.74 3.31
CA ILE A 152 -3.29 7.49 3.98
C ILE A 152 -4.64 7.38 3.25
N PHE A 153 -4.66 7.17 1.94
CA PHE A 153 -5.87 7.08 1.11
C PHE A 153 -6.35 5.64 0.89
N THR A 154 -5.80 4.68 1.63
CA THR A 154 -6.17 3.26 1.52
C THR A 154 -7.26 2.86 2.54
N PRO A 155 -8.06 1.83 2.22
CA PRO A 155 -8.99 1.25 3.19
C PRO A 155 -8.32 0.78 4.49
N ALA A 156 -7.11 0.22 4.39
CA ALA A 156 -6.33 -0.23 5.55
C ALA A 156 -6.06 0.92 6.54
N PHE A 157 -5.58 2.07 6.06
CA PHE A 157 -5.34 3.24 6.91
C PHE A 157 -6.64 3.82 7.51
N ALA A 158 -7.73 3.82 6.74
CA ALA A 158 -9.02 4.26 7.26
C ALA A 158 -9.52 3.35 8.40
N THR A 159 -9.34 2.02 8.26
CA THR A 159 -9.63 1.05 9.32
C THR A 159 -8.72 1.25 10.54
N GLU A 160 -7.43 1.54 10.36
CA GLU A 160 -6.54 1.89 11.48
C GLU A 160 -7.04 3.11 12.25
N THR A 161 -7.36 4.17 11.51
CA THR A 161 -7.84 5.43 12.09
C THR A 161 -9.10 5.19 12.93
N LEU A 162 -10.04 4.37 12.43
CA LEU A 162 -11.24 3.99 13.18
C LEU A 162 -10.90 3.27 14.50
N PHE A 163 -10.02 2.27 14.47
CA PHE A 163 -9.64 1.54 15.68
C PHE A 163 -8.88 2.41 16.69
N ILE A 164 -8.04 3.34 16.22
CA ILE A 164 -7.35 4.31 17.08
C ILE A 164 -8.37 5.19 17.83
N TRP A 165 -9.39 5.71 17.16
CA TRP A 165 -10.40 6.53 17.85
C TRP A 165 -11.28 5.74 18.81
N ILE A 166 -11.62 4.49 18.47
CA ILE A 166 -12.31 3.58 19.39
C ILE A 166 -11.45 3.33 20.63
N PHE A 167 -10.16 3.04 20.44
CA PHE A 167 -9.21 2.85 21.53
C PHE A 167 -9.12 4.08 22.44
N LEU A 168 -8.96 5.28 21.86
CA LEU A 168 -8.90 6.53 22.61
C LEU A 168 -10.19 6.79 23.40
N LEU A 169 -11.36 6.47 22.85
CA LEU A 169 -12.63 6.55 23.57
C LEU A 169 -12.70 5.61 24.77
N LEU A 170 -12.19 4.38 24.63
CA LEU A 170 -12.13 3.42 25.75
C LEU A 170 -11.18 3.90 26.86
N ILE A 171 -10.00 4.40 26.49
CA ILE A 171 -9.04 4.97 27.44
C ILE A 171 -9.64 6.17 28.17
N PHE A 172 -10.25 7.09 27.42
CA PHE A 172 -10.89 8.28 27.98
C PHE A 172 -11.95 7.92 29.02
N LYS A 173 -12.88 7.03 28.68
CA LYS A 173 -13.97 6.62 29.58
C LYS A 173 -13.48 5.93 30.85
N LYS A 174 -12.33 5.23 30.79
CA LYS A 174 -11.87 4.37 31.87
C LYS A 174 -10.89 5.05 32.82
N TYR A 175 -10.03 5.93 32.29
CA TYR A 175 -8.93 6.50 33.06
C TYR A 175 -9.01 8.02 33.24
N LEU A 176 -9.77 8.72 32.41
CA LEU A 176 -9.91 10.17 32.47
C LEU A 176 -11.26 10.56 33.09
N LYS A 177 -11.34 11.80 33.58
CA LYS A 177 -12.58 12.36 34.12
C LYS A 177 -13.59 12.50 32.97
N ASP A 178 -14.85 12.13 33.22
CA ASP A 178 -15.92 12.22 32.21
C ASP A 178 -16.20 13.70 31.87
N ILE A 179 -15.64 14.16 30.76
CA ILE A 179 -15.76 15.51 30.21
C ILE A 179 -16.56 15.41 28.91
N ASN A 180 -17.83 15.85 28.96
CA ASN A 180 -18.78 15.72 27.85
C ASN A 180 -18.27 16.24 26.49
N PRO A 181 -17.63 17.44 26.40
CA PRO A 181 -17.09 17.92 25.12
C PRO A 181 -16.10 16.96 24.45
N ILE A 182 -15.17 16.37 25.23
CA ILE A 182 -14.16 15.45 24.71
C ILE A 182 -14.82 14.14 24.25
N LYS A 183 -15.80 13.66 25.01
CA LYS A 183 -16.58 12.48 24.65
C LYS A 183 -17.31 12.67 23.32
N TYR A 184 -17.99 13.79 23.12
CA TYR A 184 -18.68 14.09 21.86
C TYR A 184 -17.70 14.27 20.68
N LEU A 185 -16.55 14.89 20.91
CA LEU A 185 -15.48 14.99 19.91
C LEU A 185 -15.02 13.59 19.46
N LEU A 186 -14.73 12.68 20.39
CA LEU A 186 -14.31 11.32 20.07
C LEU A 186 -15.38 10.54 19.30
N TYR A 187 -16.67 10.69 19.68
CA TYR A 187 -17.77 10.10 18.90
C TYR A 187 -17.85 10.67 17.48
N SER A 188 -17.67 11.98 17.32
CA SER A 188 -17.63 12.63 16.00
C SER A 188 -16.48 12.10 15.14
N LEU A 189 -15.29 11.94 15.73
CA LEU A 189 -14.11 11.41 15.04
C LEU A 189 -14.27 9.94 14.62
N ILE A 190 -14.92 9.11 15.45
CA ILE A 190 -15.28 7.73 15.09
C ILE A 190 -16.24 7.74 13.89
N SER A 191 -17.30 8.56 13.93
CA SER A 191 -18.26 8.68 12.84
C SER A 191 -17.60 9.16 11.54
N LEU A 192 -16.75 10.19 11.62
CA LEU A 192 -16.01 10.71 10.46
C LEU A 192 -15.06 9.66 9.89
N SER A 193 -14.37 8.90 10.74
CA SER A 193 -13.47 7.81 10.31
C SER A 193 -14.22 6.67 9.64
N PHE A 194 -15.43 6.36 10.11
CA PHE A 194 -16.30 5.38 9.47
C PHE A 194 -16.76 5.84 8.08
N VAL A 195 -17.20 7.11 7.95
CA VAL A 195 -17.53 7.70 6.63
C VAL A 195 -16.31 7.71 5.71
N TYR A 196 -15.14 8.08 6.24
CA TYR A 196 -13.88 8.05 5.51
C TYR A 196 -13.54 6.64 5.01
N MET A 197 -13.71 5.62 5.86
CA MET A 197 -13.52 4.22 5.48
C MET A 197 -14.42 3.81 4.33
N LEU A 198 -15.74 4.09 4.40
CA LEU A 198 -16.66 3.80 3.29
C LEU A 198 -16.26 4.52 2.00
N PHE A 199 -15.83 5.78 2.10
CA PHE A 199 -15.36 6.56 0.96
C PHE A 199 -14.09 5.95 0.34
N THR A 200 -13.10 5.58 1.16
CA THR A 200 -11.86 4.94 0.68
C THR A 200 -12.13 3.58 0.02
N MET A 201 -13.07 2.79 0.55
CA MET A 201 -13.52 1.54 -0.05
C MET A 201 -14.19 1.77 -1.40
N TYR A 202 -15.10 2.75 -1.49
CA TYR A 202 -15.73 3.13 -2.76
C TYR A 202 -14.69 3.54 -3.80
N MET A 203 -13.75 4.42 -3.42
CA MET A 203 -12.70 4.87 -4.32
C MET A 203 -11.84 3.71 -4.78
N ASN A 204 -11.39 2.85 -3.87
CA ASN A 204 -10.61 1.66 -4.18
C ASN A 204 -11.35 0.75 -5.19
N LEU A 205 -12.63 0.43 -4.96
CA LEU A 205 -13.38 -0.43 -5.89
C LEU A 205 -13.60 0.20 -7.28
N ASN A 206 -13.45 1.52 -7.40
CA ASN A 206 -13.65 2.27 -8.64
C ASN A 206 -12.34 2.73 -9.30
N THR A 207 -11.18 2.50 -8.69
CA THR A 207 -9.87 2.75 -9.30
C THR A 207 -9.20 1.43 -9.67
N TYR A 208 -8.28 1.49 -10.63
CA TYR A 208 -7.50 0.31 -11.00
C TYR A 208 -6.40 0.13 -9.96
N ASN A 209 -6.45 -0.97 -9.23
CA ASN A 209 -5.53 -1.25 -8.14
C ASN A 209 -4.76 -2.51 -8.47
N ASN A 210 -3.61 -2.33 -9.11
CA ASN A 210 -2.60 -3.37 -9.19
C ASN A 210 -1.25 -2.78 -8.81
N ALA A 211 -0.68 -3.28 -7.72
CA ALA A 211 0.59 -2.81 -7.15
C ALA A 211 1.49 -3.97 -6.72
N TYR A 212 1.07 -5.21 -7.00
CA TYR A 212 1.75 -6.43 -6.56
C TYR A 212 1.90 -7.37 -7.74
N HIS A 213 3.10 -7.90 -7.91
CA HIS A 213 3.39 -8.99 -8.84
C HIS A 213 3.27 -10.31 -8.10
N PHE A 214 2.74 -11.32 -8.78
CA PHE A 214 2.57 -12.66 -8.22
C PHE A 214 3.34 -13.65 -9.07
N VAL A 215 4.24 -14.42 -8.45
CA VAL A 215 4.98 -15.54 -9.05
C VAL A 215 4.58 -16.79 -8.27
N ASP A 216 4.13 -17.83 -8.97
CA ASP A 216 3.63 -19.09 -8.36
C ASP A 216 2.56 -18.86 -7.26
N GLY A 217 1.70 -17.87 -7.45
CA GLY A 217 0.63 -17.53 -6.51
C GLY A 217 1.09 -16.81 -5.23
N LYS A 218 2.37 -16.43 -5.13
CA LYS A 218 2.92 -15.65 -4.02
C LYS A 218 3.28 -14.25 -4.49
N ARG A 219 3.01 -13.25 -3.66
CA ARG A 219 3.48 -11.88 -3.91
C ARG A 219 5.01 -11.91 -3.96
N ASN A 220 5.55 -11.45 -5.08
CA ASN A 220 6.96 -11.12 -5.23
C ASN A 220 7.13 -9.60 -5.23
N GLU A 221 8.14 -9.12 -4.53
CA GLU A 221 8.43 -7.69 -4.38
C GLU A 221 9.85 -7.34 -4.86
N ASP A 222 10.62 -8.34 -5.26
CA ASP A 222 12.03 -8.26 -5.67
C ASP A 222 12.32 -9.54 -6.50
N ILE A 223 12.29 -9.43 -7.84
CA ILE A 223 12.41 -10.58 -8.75
C ILE A 223 13.85 -11.10 -8.85
N ASP A 224 14.82 -10.21 -8.85
CA ASP A 224 16.23 -10.51 -9.10
C ASP A 224 17.05 -10.69 -7.81
N PHE A 225 16.46 -10.39 -6.64
CA PHE A 225 17.02 -10.51 -5.30
C PHE A 225 18.20 -9.56 -5.03
N ASP A 226 18.21 -8.38 -5.66
CA ASP A 226 19.24 -7.36 -5.43
C ASP A 226 19.01 -6.55 -4.13
N GLY A 227 17.86 -6.73 -3.49
CA GLY A 227 17.47 -6.06 -2.24
C GLY A 227 16.76 -4.72 -2.45
N VAL A 228 16.48 -4.34 -3.70
CA VAL A 228 15.65 -3.21 -4.08
C VAL A 228 14.25 -3.74 -4.39
N GLN A 229 13.22 -3.04 -3.92
CA GLN A 229 11.86 -3.42 -4.26
C GLN A 229 11.60 -3.09 -5.74
N ASP A 230 11.08 -4.02 -6.54
CA ASP A 230 10.90 -3.88 -8.00
C ASP A 230 10.31 -2.52 -8.39
N ARG A 231 9.26 -2.07 -7.67
CA ARG A 231 8.57 -0.77 -7.87
C ARG A 231 9.47 0.48 -7.78
N TYR A 232 10.65 0.35 -7.20
CA TYR A 232 11.66 1.38 -7.01
C TYR A 232 12.95 1.11 -7.77
N ASP A 233 13.02 0.00 -8.50
CA ASP A 233 14.17 -0.43 -9.25
C ASP A 233 14.13 0.09 -10.69
N THR A 234 15.31 0.43 -11.23
CA THR A 234 15.53 0.86 -12.61
C THR A 234 15.69 -0.29 -13.59
N ASP A 235 16.03 -1.49 -13.10
CA ASP A 235 16.36 -2.70 -13.86
C ASP A 235 15.92 -3.94 -13.06
N THR A 236 14.63 -4.28 -13.14
CA THR A 236 14.02 -5.30 -12.26
C THR A 236 14.44 -6.75 -12.52
N ASN A 237 15.19 -7.00 -13.58
CA ASN A 237 15.67 -8.33 -13.95
C ASN A 237 17.21 -8.44 -13.98
N ASN A 238 17.90 -7.33 -13.69
CA ASN A 238 19.36 -7.19 -13.64
C ASN A 238 20.06 -7.55 -14.96
N ASP A 239 19.41 -7.30 -16.10
CA ASP A 239 19.99 -7.56 -17.42
C ASP A 239 20.82 -6.36 -17.96
N ARG A 240 20.90 -5.28 -17.17
CA ARG A 240 21.56 -3.99 -17.46
C ARG A 240 20.83 -3.12 -18.47
N VAL A 241 19.63 -3.51 -18.89
CA VAL A 241 18.70 -2.70 -19.66
C VAL A 241 17.78 -2.00 -18.67
N LYS A 242 17.50 -0.71 -18.91
CA LYS A 242 16.56 0.00 -18.04
C LYS A 242 15.14 -0.40 -18.42
N ASN A 243 14.27 -0.55 -17.42
CA ASN A 243 12.87 -0.94 -17.57
C ASN A 243 12.12 -0.19 -18.70
N ILE A 244 12.44 1.09 -18.93
CA ILE A 244 11.79 1.91 -19.95
C ILE A 244 11.99 1.38 -21.39
N TYR A 245 13.05 0.60 -21.64
CA TYR A 245 13.40 0.04 -22.95
C TYR A 245 12.86 -1.37 -23.21
N GLU A 246 12.22 -1.99 -22.22
CA GLU A 246 11.85 -3.41 -22.27
C GLU A 246 10.35 -3.65 -22.50
N LEU A 247 9.59 -2.59 -22.80
CA LEU A 247 8.15 -2.71 -22.95
C LEU A 247 7.76 -3.62 -24.12
N ASP A 248 7.06 -4.71 -23.84
CA ASP A 248 6.31 -5.44 -24.88
C ASP A 248 5.04 -4.64 -25.22
N THR A 249 5.07 -4.03 -26.41
CA THR A 249 4.00 -3.17 -26.91
C THR A 249 2.68 -3.91 -27.08
N TYR A 250 2.71 -5.19 -27.46
CA TYR A 250 1.49 -6.00 -27.62
C TYR A 250 0.79 -6.22 -26.27
N LYS A 251 1.57 -6.54 -25.23
CA LYS A 251 1.04 -6.66 -23.86
C LYS A 251 0.49 -5.32 -23.36
N ALA A 252 1.20 -4.22 -23.61
CA ALA A 252 0.74 -2.88 -23.23
C ALA A 252 -0.60 -2.51 -23.88
N ILE A 253 -0.75 -2.77 -25.19
CA ILE A 253 -2.00 -2.52 -25.92
C ILE A 253 -3.15 -3.37 -25.34
N ASN A 254 -2.92 -4.66 -25.12
CA ASN A 254 -3.93 -5.55 -24.56
C ASN A 254 -4.36 -5.12 -23.16
N PHE A 255 -3.40 -4.71 -22.34
CA PHE A 255 -3.67 -4.13 -21.03
C PHE A 255 -4.57 -2.91 -21.14
N VAL A 256 -4.17 -1.90 -21.94
CA VAL A 256 -4.96 -0.65 -22.09
C VAL A 256 -6.38 -0.96 -22.58
N LYS A 257 -6.53 -1.83 -23.59
CA LYS A 257 -7.86 -2.27 -24.06
C LYS A 257 -8.68 -2.93 -22.95
N SER A 258 -8.06 -3.75 -22.11
CA SER A 258 -8.75 -4.48 -21.04
C SER A 258 -9.30 -3.56 -19.95
N ILE A 259 -8.60 -2.47 -19.63
CA ILE A 259 -8.99 -1.53 -18.57
C ILE A 259 -9.83 -0.35 -19.07
N SER A 260 -9.74 0.00 -20.35
CA SER A 260 -10.52 1.09 -20.99
C SER A 260 -11.95 0.68 -21.34
N ASN A 261 -12.67 0.12 -20.35
CA ASN A 261 -14.02 -0.43 -20.49
C ASN A 261 -15.10 0.40 -19.78
N GLY A 262 -14.78 1.62 -19.35
CA GLY A 262 -15.69 2.51 -18.62
C GLY A 262 -15.85 2.20 -17.12
N LYS A 263 -15.18 1.18 -16.59
CA LYS A 263 -15.26 0.81 -15.16
C LYS A 263 -14.47 1.76 -14.26
N TYR A 264 -13.23 2.08 -14.63
CA TYR A 264 -12.31 2.78 -13.73
C TYR A 264 -12.46 4.30 -13.79
N LEU A 265 -12.33 4.97 -12.65
CA LEU A 265 -12.34 6.42 -12.56
C LEU A 265 -11.09 7.03 -13.19
N VAL A 266 -11.28 8.17 -13.84
CA VAL A 266 -10.19 9.03 -14.31
C VAL A 266 -10.14 10.35 -13.53
N THR A 267 -9.03 11.06 -13.64
CA THR A 267 -8.81 12.36 -13.00
C THR A 267 -8.32 13.40 -14.00
N ASN A 268 -8.89 14.60 -13.85
CA ASN A 268 -8.39 15.84 -14.42
C ASN A 268 -7.93 16.70 -13.24
N THR A 269 -6.65 17.03 -13.13
CA THR A 269 -6.11 17.70 -11.93
C THR A 269 -6.50 19.17 -11.80
N ASN A 270 -7.29 19.71 -12.73
CA ASN A 270 -7.68 21.11 -12.75
C ASN A 270 -8.73 21.46 -11.68
N ASP A 271 -9.61 20.52 -11.32
CA ASP A 271 -10.69 20.74 -10.34
C ASP A 271 -10.45 20.00 -9.01
N THR A 272 -11.16 20.42 -7.95
CA THR A 272 -11.00 19.85 -6.60
C THR A 272 -11.37 18.37 -6.53
N TRP A 273 -12.43 17.94 -7.23
CA TRP A 273 -12.83 16.53 -7.26
C TRP A 273 -11.85 15.70 -8.06
N GLY A 274 -11.33 16.24 -9.16
CA GLY A 274 -10.21 15.69 -9.90
C GLY A 274 -8.97 15.44 -9.05
N LYS A 275 -8.49 16.45 -8.30
CA LYS A 275 -7.36 16.31 -7.36
C LYS A 275 -7.62 15.24 -6.30
N LEU A 276 -8.84 15.17 -5.78
CA LEU A 276 -9.21 14.12 -4.83
C LEU A 276 -9.12 12.73 -5.48
N LYS A 277 -9.74 12.53 -6.66
CA LYS A 277 -9.64 11.28 -7.42
C LYS A 277 -8.17 10.89 -7.71
N TYR A 278 -7.31 11.87 -8.02
CA TYR A 278 -5.89 11.65 -8.23
C TYR A 278 -5.21 11.08 -6.98
N ASN A 279 -5.49 11.64 -5.79
CA ASN A 279 -4.92 11.12 -4.54
C ASN A 279 -5.33 9.68 -4.24
N PHE A 280 -6.52 9.25 -4.70
CA PHE A 280 -7.03 7.90 -4.56
C PHE A 280 -6.62 6.92 -5.68
N GLY A 281 -5.77 7.36 -6.62
CA GLY A 281 -5.24 6.48 -7.66
C GLY A 281 -6.07 6.40 -8.93
N ALA A 282 -6.98 7.34 -9.17
CA ALA A 282 -7.66 7.44 -10.47
C ALA A 282 -6.66 7.70 -11.60
N PHE A 283 -6.97 7.22 -12.81
CA PHE A 283 -6.09 7.36 -13.95
C PHE A 283 -6.07 8.79 -14.48
N GLY A 284 -4.87 9.36 -14.60
CA GLY A 284 -4.58 10.37 -15.61
C GLY A 284 -3.76 9.71 -16.72
N SER A 285 -3.52 10.42 -17.82
CA SER A 285 -2.81 9.85 -18.96
C SER A 285 -1.41 9.32 -18.65
N TYR A 286 -0.64 10.03 -17.82
CA TYR A 286 0.66 9.51 -17.36
C TYR A 286 0.53 8.21 -16.59
N ARG A 287 -0.44 8.12 -15.66
CA ARG A 287 -0.66 6.92 -14.86
C ARG A 287 -1.11 5.73 -15.70
N LEU A 288 -1.83 5.99 -16.80
CA LEU A 288 -2.19 4.96 -17.77
C LEU A 288 -0.93 4.34 -18.40
N ILE A 289 0.00 5.18 -18.85
CA ILE A 289 1.29 4.72 -19.41
C ILE A 289 2.11 4.01 -18.34
N SER A 290 2.34 4.65 -17.21
CA SER A 290 3.11 4.09 -16.09
C SER A 290 2.55 2.74 -15.64
N GLN A 291 1.22 2.60 -15.54
CA GLN A 291 0.62 1.30 -15.20
C GLN A 291 0.82 0.27 -16.31
N ALA A 292 0.77 0.64 -17.59
CA ALA A 292 1.00 -0.31 -18.69
C ALA A 292 2.41 -0.92 -18.67
N TYR A 293 3.39 -0.13 -18.22
CA TYR A 293 4.74 -0.57 -17.91
C TYR A 293 4.78 -1.42 -16.64
N PHE A 294 4.17 -0.93 -15.55
CA PHE A 294 4.15 -1.62 -14.27
C PHE A 294 3.50 -3.01 -14.35
N GLU A 295 2.45 -3.23 -15.14
CA GLU A 295 1.85 -4.56 -15.33
C GLU A 295 2.82 -5.63 -15.85
N GLN A 296 3.91 -5.19 -16.48
CA GLN A 296 4.96 -6.04 -17.01
C GLN A 296 6.17 -6.14 -16.07
N ASN A 297 6.04 -5.63 -14.83
CA ASN A 297 7.12 -5.43 -13.86
C ASN A 297 8.18 -4.43 -14.33
N LEU A 298 7.83 -3.42 -15.12
CA LEU A 298 8.79 -2.47 -15.70
C LEU A 298 8.57 -1.02 -15.22
N PRO A 299 8.61 -0.71 -13.91
CA PRO A 299 8.33 0.64 -13.43
C PRO A 299 9.27 1.69 -14.04
N ILE A 300 8.69 2.79 -14.52
CA ILE A 300 9.42 3.87 -15.22
C ILE A 300 9.80 5.04 -14.31
N GLU A 301 9.08 5.24 -13.19
CA GLU A 301 9.35 6.29 -12.21
C GLU A 301 10.79 6.28 -11.67
N PRO A 302 11.39 5.11 -11.35
CA PRO A 302 12.78 5.03 -10.90
C PRO A 302 13.76 5.52 -11.97
N VAL A 303 13.56 5.09 -13.22
CA VAL A 303 14.40 5.48 -14.37
C VAL A 303 14.34 6.99 -14.60
N LEU A 304 13.14 7.56 -14.59
CA LEU A 304 12.95 9.00 -14.77
C LEU A 304 13.56 9.80 -13.60
N ARG A 305 13.44 9.31 -12.37
CA ARG A 305 14.04 9.94 -11.18
C ARG A 305 15.56 9.92 -11.24
N GLU A 306 16.16 8.81 -11.67
CA GLU A 306 17.60 8.71 -11.88
C GLU A 306 18.07 9.72 -12.93
N TYR A 307 17.41 9.77 -14.09
CA TYR A 307 17.69 10.76 -15.14
C TYR A 307 17.66 12.20 -14.61
N TYR A 308 16.60 12.58 -13.85
CA TYR A 308 16.51 13.91 -13.26
C TYR A 308 17.68 14.20 -12.30
N ARG A 309 18.06 13.22 -11.47
CA ARG A 309 19.16 13.36 -10.50
C ARG A 309 20.51 13.54 -11.19
N THR A 310 20.77 12.77 -12.24
CA THR A 310 22.00 12.87 -13.04
C THR A 310 22.12 14.22 -13.72
N LYS A 311 21.01 14.79 -14.21
CA LYS A 311 21.00 16.07 -14.93
C LYS A 311 21.06 17.30 -14.01
N ASN A 312 20.37 17.26 -12.87
CA ASN A 312 20.16 18.45 -12.03
C ASN A 312 20.90 18.40 -10.67
N THR A 313 21.48 17.27 -10.28
CA THR A 313 22.21 17.07 -9.02
C THR A 313 21.51 17.66 -7.78
N PRO A 314 20.20 17.39 -7.56
CA PRO A 314 19.44 18.02 -6.49
C PRO A 314 19.92 17.53 -5.11
N GLN A 315 20.21 18.45 -4.20
CA GLN A 315 20.59 18.14 -2.81
C GLN A 315 19.37 17.96 -1.90
N THR A 316 18.46 17.07 -2.29
CA THR A 316 17.26 16.76 -1.50
C THR A 316 16.87 15.28 -1.59
N TYR A 317 16.26 14.79 -0.51
CA TYR A 317 15.65 13.47 -0.46
C TYR A 317 14.27 13.44 -1.15
N THR A 318 13.55 14.58 -1.15
CA THR A 318 12.20 14.69 -1.71
C THR A 318 12.21 15.50 -3.00
N LEU A 319 11.79 14.89 -4.11
CA LEU A 319 11.68 15.53 -5.41
C LEU A 319 10.21 15.66 -5.82
N SER A 320 9.80 16.87 -6.16
CA SER A 320 8.50 17.14 -6.78
C SER A 320 8.67 17.12 -8.30
N LEU A 321 8.47 15.96 -8.92
CA LEU A 321 8.70 15.74 -10.35
C LEU A 321 7.39 15.82 -11.15
N SER A 322 7.42 16.57 -12.25
CA SER A 322 6.40 16.46 -13.30
C SER A 322 6.77 15.29 -14.20
N TYR A 323 6.35 14.07 -13.82
CA TYR A 323 6.63 12.89 -14.65
C TYR A 323 6.16 13.00 -16.11
N PRO A 324 5.03 13.66 -16.44
CA PRO A 324 4.68 13.97 -17.84
C PRO A 324 5.78 14.68 -18.63
N THR A 325 6.32 15.74 -18.05
CA THR A 325 7.37 16.55 -18.68
C THR A 325 8.67 15.77 -18.74
N LEU A 326 8.99 15.07 -17.64
CA LEU A 326 10.23 14.32 -17.52
C LEU A 326 10.29 13.13 -18.47
N LEU A 327 9.16 12.44 -18.69
CA LEU A 327 9.04 11.37 -19.68
C LEU A 327 9.23 11.91 -21.10
N TYR A 328 8.61 13.05 -21.43
CA TYR A 328 8.84 13.70 -22.72
C TYR A 328 10.29 14.09 -22.92
N GLU A 329 10.91 14.76 -21.94
CA GLU A 329 12.33 15.15 -22.00
C GLU A 329 13.25 13.94 -22.18
N TYR A 330 12.99 12.85 -21.44
CA TYR A 330 13.75 11.61 -21.54
C TYR A 330 13.64 11.01 -22.95
N LEU A 331 12.42 10.84 -23.46
CA LEU A 331 12.19 10.26 -24.78
C LEU A 331 12.62 11.19 -25.92
N ASN A 332 12.66 12.50 -25.69
CA ASN A 332 13.17 13.45 -26.67
C ASN A 332 14.71 13.44 -26.72
N GLU A 333 15.39 13.10 -25.61
CA GLU A 333 16.86 13.01 -25.55
C GLU A 333 17.39 11.65 -26.01
N TYR A 334 16.71 10.56 -25.60
CA TYR A 334 17.18 9.18 -25.81
C TYR A 334 16.29 8.34 -26.74
N GLY A 335 15.08 8.81 -27.07
CA GLY A 335 14.16 8.11 -27.97
C GLY A 335 14.35 8.48 -29.44
N VAL A 336 13.54 7.86 -30.31
CA VAL A 336 13.56 8.13 -31.75
C VAL A 336 12.37 9.03 -32.12
N HIS A 337 12.68 10.09 -32.86
CA HIS A 337 11.68 11.03 -33.37
C HIS A 337 11.08 10.54 -34.69
N THR A 338 9.76 10.41 -34.72
CA THR A 338 9.05 10.18 -35.97
C THR A 338 7.75 10.98 -36.01
N THR A 339 7.42 11.53 -37.16
CA THR A 339 6.11 12.18 -37.39
C THR A 339 5.04 11.09 -37.48
N TYR A 340 3.92 11.25 -36.77
CA TYR A 340 2.89 10.21 -36.68
C TYR A 340 2.40 9.71 -38.05
N ASN A 341 2.52 8.41 -38.28
CA ASN A 341 1.97 7.66 -39.41
C ASN A 341 1.03 6.58 -38.85
N ARG A 342 -0.21 6.54 -39.35
CA ARG A 342 -1.35 5.78 -38.75
C ARG A 342 -1.15 4.28 -38.59
N LYS A 343 -0.15 3.67 -39.24
CA LYS A 343 0.11 2.22 -39.22
C LYS A 343 1.42 1.81 -38.58
N GLU A 344 2.36 2.73 -38.37
CA GLU A 344 3.74 2.40 -37.99
C GLU A 344 3.99 2.43 -36.48
N TYR A 345 3.08 3.02 -35.69
CA TYR A 345 3.35 3.35 -34.29
C TYR A 345 2.36 2.76 -33.28
N ILE A 346 1.72 1.65 -33.63
CA ILE A 346 0.81 0.95 -32.71
C ILE A 346 1.62 0.42 -31.52
N GLY A 347 1.25 0.82 -30.31
CA GLY A 347 1.91 0.48 -29.04
C GLY A 347 2.84 1.56 -28.49
N GLU A 348 3.13 2.59 -29.28
CA GLU A 348 4.04 3.66 -28.89
C GLU A 348 3.37 4.74 -28.03
N ILE A 349 4.20 5.49 -27.31
CA ILE A 349 3.78 6.67 -26.54
C ILE A 349 3.64 7.87 -27.49
N PHE A 350 2.50 8.54 -27.41
CA PHE A 350 2.29 9.81 -28.10
C PHE A 350 2.10 10.96 -27.11
N PHE A 351 2.42 12.16 -27.57
CA PHE A 351 2.31 13.41 -26.85
C PHE A 351 1.45 14.39 -27.66
N VAL A 352 0.53 15.06 -26.97
CA VAL A 352 -0.22 16.19 -27.51
C VAL A 352 0.52 17.46 -27.09
N MET A 353 0.95 18.24 -28.07
CA MET A 353 1.86 19.38 -27.87
C MET A 353 1.20 20.70 -28.27
N GLU A 354 1.39 21.73 -27.45
CA GLU A 354 1.08 23.12 -27.78
C GLU A 354 2.36 23.94 -27.59
N VAL A 355 2.96 24.46 -28.67
CA VAL A 355 4.15 25.32 -28.63
C VAL A 355 5.23 24.76 -27.67
N GLU A 356 5.72 23.55 -27.97
CA GLU A 356 6.73 22.79 -27.20
C GLU A 356 6.32 22.37 -25.77
N ARG A 357 5.11 22.67 -25.33
CA ARG A 357 4.57 22.22 -24.05
C ARG A 357 3.76 20.93 -24.20
N VAL A 358 4.04 19.95 -23.34
CA VAL A 358 3.21 18.74 -23.22
C VAL A 358 1.87 19.11 -22.60
N MET A 359 0.80 18.98 -23.39
CA MET A 359 -0.58 19.20 -22.97
C MET A 359 -1.22 17.91 -22.46
N ASN A 360 -0.93 16.80 -23.13
CA ASN A 360 -1.36 15.48 -22.73
C ASN A 360 -0.47 14.40 -23.38
N MET A 361 -0.71 13.14 -23.06
CA MET A 361 0.00 12.00 -23.64
C MET A 361 -0.91 10.77 -23.68
N GLY A 362 -0.45 9.68 -24.29
CA GLY A 362 -1.15 8.41 -24.24
C GLY A 362 -0.39 7.30 -24.95
N ILE A 363 -1.06 6.18 -25.17
CA ILE A 363 -0.56 5.03 -25.95
C ILE A 363 -1.41 4.88 -27.21
N VAL A 364 -0.78 4.65 -28.36
CA VAL A 364 -1.49 4.30 -29.60
C VAL A 364 -1.95 2.83 -29.50
N VAL A 365 -3.25 2.59 -29.49
CA VAL A 365 -3.85 1.26 -29.21
C VAL A 365 -4.24 0.53 -30.51
N GLY A 366 -4.44 1.26 -31.59
CA GLY A 366 -4.75 0.77 -32.94
C GLY A 366 -4.73 1.91 -33.96
N GLU A 367 -5.10 1.64 -35.22
CA GLU A 367 -4.98 2.59 -36.34
C GLU A 367 -5.68 3.94 -36.10
N ASN A 368 -6.80 3.93 -35.37
CA ASN A 368 -7.54 5.13 -34.96
C ASN A 368 -8.08 5.00 -33.53
N THR A 369 -7.32 4.34 -32.65
CA THR A 369 -7.73 4.10 -31.27
C THR A 369 -6.58 4.40 -30.35
N PHE A 370 -6.84 5.21 -29.32
CA PHE A 370 -5.82 5.76 -28.43
C PHE A 370 -6.25 5.57 -26.98
N GLY A 371 -5.29 5.15 -26.15
CA GLY A 371 -5.42 5.16 -24.71
C GLY A 371 -4.92 6.49 -24.16
N ILE A 372 -5.84 7.38 -23.82
CA ILE A 372 -5.58 8.72 -23.30
C ILE A 372 -6.74 9.09 -22.38
N VAL A 373 -6.49 9.95 -21.40
CA VAL A 373 -7.55 10.54 -20.57
C VAL A 373 -7.77 11.98 -21.04
N LEU A 374 -8.96 12.28 -21.55
CA LEU A 374 -9.38 13.62 -21.96
C LEU A 374 -9.90 14.44 -20.76
N PRO A 375 -9.91 15.78 -20.83
CA PRO A 375 -10.30 16.65 -19.72
C PRO A 375 -11.73 16.43 -19.22
N ASN A 376 -12.64 16.02 -20.11
CA ASN A 376 -14.06 15.82 -19.83
C ASN A 376 -14.40 14.38 -19.40
N ASP A 377 -13.41 13.49 -19.35
CA ASP A 377 -13.65 12.11 -18.98
C ASP A 377 -13.96 11.96 -17.49
N THR A 378 -14.90 11.08 -17.20
CA THR A 378 -15.20 10.65 -15.83
C THR A 378 -14.81 9.20 -15.56
N ARG A 379 -14.73 8.39 -16.62
CA ARG A 379 -14.33 6.98 -16.62
C ARG A 379 -13.32 6.71 -17.73
N LEU A 380 -12.49 5.70 -17.54
CA LEU A 380 -11.44 5.34 -18.49
C LEU A 380 -12.05 4.63 -19.71
N VAL A 381 -11.85 5.22 -20.87
CA VAL A 381 -12.26 4.70 -22.19
C VAL A 381 -11.15 4.97 -23.20
N THR A 382 -11.27 4.38 -24.39
CA THR A 382 -10.40 4.73 -25.52
C THR A 382 -11.02 5.83 -26.37
N HIS A 383 -10.19 6.60 -27.05
CA HIS A 383 -10.62 7.68 -27.94
C HIS A 383 -10.11 7.50 -29.37
N THR A 384 -10.74 8.18 -30.31
CA THR A 384 -10.29 8.31 -31.69
C THR A 384 -9.40 9.55 -31.88
N LEU A 385 -8.64 9.59 -32.97
CA LEU A 385 -7.79 10.75 -33.29
C LEU A 385 -8.62 12.04 -33.40
N ASP A 386 -9.78 11.96 -34.04
CA ASP A 386 -10.66 13.11 -34.28
C ASP A 386 -11.20 13.70 -32.96
N GLU A 387 -11.50 12.85 -31.98
CA GLU A 387 -11.91 13.29 -30.63
C GLU A 387 -10.79 14.04 -29.91
N ILE A 388 -9.56 13.53 -29.99
CA ILE A 388 -8.37 14.18 -29.41
C ILE A 388 -8.15 15.56 -30.06
N LEU A 389 -8.16 15.62 -31.40
CA LEU A 389 -7.95 16.87 -32.14
C LEU A 389 -9.07 17.89 -31.92
N LYS A 390 -10.29 17.43 -31.67
CA LYS A 390 -11.43 18.30 -31.34
C LYS A 390 -11.26 18.95 -29.97
N GLU A 391 -10.74 18.21 -28.99
CA GLU A 391 -10.49 18.68 -27.63
C GLU A 391 -9.28 19.63 -27.57
N TYR A 392 -8.18 19.28 -28.25
CA TYR A 392 -6.93 20.03 -28.27
C TYR A 392 -6.75 20.81 -29.59
N LYS A 393 -7.51 21.90 -29.76
CA LYS A 393 -7.43 22.75 -30.96
C LYS A 393 -6.03 23.36 -31.13
N ALA A 394 -5.50 23.33 -32.37
CA ALA A 394 -4.18 23.87 -32.73
C ALA A 394 -2.98 23.19 -32.05
N THR A 395 -3.04 21.86 -31.87
CA THR A 395 -1.95 21.08 -31.27
C THR A 395 -1.29 20.13 -32.28
N GLU A 396 0.00 19.87 -32.08
CA GLU A 396 0.78 18.86 -32.81
C GLU A 396 0.75 17.54 -32.03
N ILE A 397 0.56 16.42 -32.71
CA ILE A 397 0.70 15.09 -32.10
C ILE A 397 2.08 14.55 -32.48
N LYS A 398 2.94 14.38 -31.48
CA LYS A 398 4.27 13.79 -31.63
C LYS A 398 4.26 12.37 -31.09
N VAL A 399 4.84 11.43 -31.82
CA VAL A 399 5.10 10.08 -31.30
C VAL A 399 6.59 9.98 -31.01
N LEU A 400 6.91 9.51 -29.81
CA LEU A 400 8.28 9.22 -29.41
C LEU A 400 8.33 7.76 -29.04
N SER A 401 9.15 7.01 -29.76
CA SER A 401 9.33 5.57 -29.54
C SER A 401 10.59 5.29 -28.76
N VAL A 402 10.55 4.24 -27.95
CA VAL A 402 11.71 3.73 -27.24
C VAL A 402 12.42 2.74 -28.15
N PHE A 403 13.69 2.99 -28.49
CA PHE A 403 14.48 2.10 -29.34
C PHE A 403 15.39 1.23 -28.47
N GLN A 404 15.38 -0.08 -28.70
CA GLN A 404 16.48 -0.94 -28.26
C GLN A 404 17.64 -0.77 -29.24
N VAL A 405 18.77 -0.27 -28.77
CA VAL A 405 20.02 -0.43 -29.51
C VAL A 405 20.43 -1.90 -29.32
N GLU A 406 20.31 -2.71 -30.37
CA GLU A 406 20.83 -4.09 -30.41
C GLU A 406 22.34 -4.17 -30.11
#